data_AF-A0A318HRT8-F1
#
_entry.id   AF-A0A318HRT8-F1
#
_cell.length_a   1.000
_cell.length_b   1.000
_cell.length_c   1.000
_cell.angle_alpha   90.00
_cell.angle_beta   90.00
_cell.angle_gamma   90.00
#
_symmetry.space_group_name_H-M   'P 1'
#
loop_
_entity.id
_entity.type
_entity.pdbx_description
1 polymer ?
#
loop_
_entity_poly.entity_id
_entity_poly.type
_entity_poly.pdbx_seq_one_letter_code
_entity_poly.pdbx_strand_id
1 'polypeptide(L)'
;MIAQPSVALAALLFRLAPVAFPERYGAGASRDYLELHATSNHDALLTAADDLSASPAWGVIDAQRQRWLAALPRNLADLLSWLTEQDPGTTLLDLLAFCTGTLLDGVTGTEGPHAINALSNALQLDMTRYWTLTRAAYFDHVSKARIVDVAMQAVSPKIALDLSKMKKGNAAAAAELRLATSAWLPNILTDREVPPLRALGVMNNLDDEDNEAEEAKTPTVASADEASAQETDAPASTGPANESRPAWPFPTAAGMADAETTQHTA
;
A
#
# COMPACT_ATOMS: atom_id res chain seq x y z
N MET A 1 -1.83 0.06 -11.46
CA MET A 1 -1.15 1.35 -11.19
C MET A 1 -0.22 1.78 -12.32
N ILE A 2 0.60 0.87 -12.88
CA ILE A 2 1.56 1.16 -13.97
C ILE A 2 0.95 1.83 -15.22
N ALA A 3 -0.33 1.59 -15.52
CA ALA A 3 -1.06 2.20 -16.64
C ALA A 3 -2.11 3.24 -16.21
N GLN A 4 -2.06 3.73 -14.96
CA GLN A 4 -3.02 4.71 -14.41
C GLN A 4 -2.30 5.80 -13.60
N PRO A 5 -1.82 6.86 -14.26
CA PRO A 5 -0.92 7.83 -13.64
C PRO A 5 -1.53 8.69 -12.54
N SER A 6 -2.81 9.05 -12.67
CA SER A 6 -3.53 9.81 -11.65
C SER A 6 -3.60 9.06 -10.32
N VAL A 7 -3.79 7.74 -10.37
CA VAL A 7 -3.86 6.89 -9.17
C VAL A 7 -2.50 6.74 -8.52
N ALA A 8 -1.42 6.66 -9.31
CA ALA A 8 -0.07 6.60 -8.76
C ALA A 8 0.33 7.90 -8.05
N LEU A 9 0.02 9.06 -8.65
CA LEU A 9 0.22 10.36 -8.02
C LEU A 9 -0.58 10.47 -6.71
N ALA A 10 -1.85 10.07 -6.72
CA ALA A 10 -2.69 10.06 -5.52
C ALA A 10 -2.12 9.14 -4.43
N ALA A 11 -1.63 7.95 -4.78
CA ALA A 11 -1.00 7.02 -3.84
C ALA A 11 0.26 7.60 -3.21
N LEU A 12 1.10 8.26 -3.99
CA LEU A 12 2.30 8.93 -3.49
C LEU A 12 1.95 10.11 -2.56
N LEU A 13 1.01 10.96 -2.98
CA LEU A 13 0.54 12.10 -2.20
C LEU A 13 -0.13 11.66 -0.90
N PHE A 14 -0.86 10.55 -0.89
CA PHE A 14 -1.45 9.98 0.33
C PHE A 14 -0.38 9.66 1.39
N ARG A 15 0.86 9.36 1.00
CA ARG A 15 1.97 9.14 1.93
C ARG A 15 2.76 10.40 2.25
N LEU A 16 2.98 11.28 1.28
CA LEU A 16 3.76 12.50 1.48
C LEU A 16 2.98 13.59 2.22
N ALA A 17 1.67 13.72 1.98
CA ALA A 17 0.87 14.78 2.59
C ALA A 17 0.82 14.69 4.13
N PRO A 18 0.66 13.51 4.76
CA PRO A 18 0.74 13.41 6.23
C PRO A 18 2.11 13.78 6.81
N VAL A 19 3.20 13.55 6.05
CA VAL A 19 4.56 13.95 6.46
C VAL A 19 4.77 15.45 6.31
N ALA A 20 4.24 16.05 5.24
CA ALA A 20 4.37 17.47 4.93
C ALA A 20 3.46 18.36 5.80
N PHE A 21 2.32 17.84 6.25
CA PHE A 21 1.32 18.57 7.04
C PHE A 21 1.02 17.86 8.38
N PRO A 22 2.03 17.69 9.26
CA PRO A 22 1.87 16.98 10.53
C PRO A 22 0.81 17.62 11.45
N GLU A 23 0.61 18.93 11.36
CA GLU A 23 -0.42 19.68 12.08
C GLU A 23 -1.86 19.31 11.68
N ARG A 24 -2.06 18.70 10.50
CA ARG A 24 -3.38 18.28 10.00
C ARG A 24 -3.66 16.80 10.25
N TYR A 25 -2.63 15.97 10.21
CA TYR A 25 -2.78 14.51 10.15
C TYR A 25 -2.18 13.77 11.36
N GLY A 26 -1.55 14.47 12.30
CA GLY A 26 -0.93 13.88 13.49
C GLY A 26 0.44 13.28 13.21
N ALA A 27 1.21 13.00 14.28
CA ALA A 27 2.55 12.45 14.18
C ALA A 27 2.50 10.95 13.79
N GLY A 28 2.56 10.75 12.47
CA GLY A 28 2.65 9.49 11.75
C GLY A 28 1.27 8.97 11.31
N ALA A 29 1.12 8.64 10.02
CA ALA A 29 0.00 7.91 9.39
C ALA A 29 0.41 6.46 9.00
N SER A 30 -0.39 5.42 9.33
CA SER A 30 0.01 3.99 9.38
C SER A 30 0.80 3.53 8.15
N ARG A 31 1.88 2.77 8.37
CA ARG A 31 2.94 2.58 7.38
C ARG A 31 2.82 1.34 6.48
N ASP A 32 1.72 0.60 6.49
CA ASP A 32 1.87 -0.82 6.13
C ASP A 32 1.84 -1.18 4.62
N TYR A 33 1.63 -0.24 3.69
CA TYR A 33 1.50 -0.59 2.26
C TYR A 33 2.30 0.25 1.25
N LEU A 34 2.90 1.35 1.70
CA LEU A 34 3.77 2.19 0.86
C LEU A 34 4.90 2.75 1.72
N GLU A 35 5.78 1.88 2.20
CA GLU A 35 7.04 2.36 2.76
C GLU A 35 7.80 3.11 1.66
N LEU A 36 8.14 4.38 1.91
CA LEU A 36 9.01 5.14 1.02
C LEU A 36 10.45 4.65 1.23
N HIS A 37 10.69 3.41 0.83
CA HIS A 37 12.01 2.80 0.70
C HIS A 37 12.15 2.47 -0.79
N ALA A 38 13.14 3.07 -1.46
CA ALA A 38 13.35 2.87 -2.88
C ALA A 38 14.12 1.56 -3.12
N THR A 39 13.51 0.44 -2.77
CA THR A 39 13.99 -0.91 -3.11
C THR A 39 13.10 -1.47 -4.20
N SER A 40 13.69 -1.76 -5.36
CA SER A 40 12.97 -2.39 -6.47
C SER A 40 12.39 -3.74 -6.02
N ASN A 41 11.07 -3.90 -6.11
CA ASN A 41 10.42 -5.18 -5.81
C ASN A 41 10.64 -6.27 -6.89
N HIS A 42 11.34 -5.94 -7.98
CA HIS A 42 11.48 -6.82 -9.15
C HIS A 42 12.02 -8.20 -8.81
N ASP A 43 13.18 -8.27 -8.15
CA ASP A 43 13.84 -9.55 -7.87
C ASP A 43 13.11 -10.31 -6.74
N ALA A 44 12.60 -9.58 -5.75
CA ALA A 44 11.80 -10.15 -4.67
C ALA A 44 10.53 -10.84 -5.21
N LEU A 45 9.84 -10.21 -6.17
CA LEU A 45 8.66 -10.79 -6.81
C LEU A 45 9.00 -12.07 -7.58
N LEU A 46 10.10 -12.09 -8.34
CA LEU A 46 10.55 -13.30 -9.05
C LEU A 46 10.87 -14.47 -8.11
N THR A 47 11.24 -14.19 -6.85
CA THR A 47 11.45 -15.23 -5.83
C THR A 47 10.17 -15.65 -5.10
N ALA A 48 9.09 -14.86 -5.18
CA ALA A 48 7.86 -15.10 -4.42
C ALA A 48 6.97 -16.18 -5.05
N ALA A 49 7.07 -16.41 -6.37
CA ALA A 49 6.33 -17.46 -7.07
C ALA A 49 7.07 -17.94 -8.32
N ASP A 50 7.27 -19.26 -8.43
CA ASP A 50 8.04 -19.89 -9.52
C ASP A 50 7.41 -19.66 -10.91
N ASP A 51 6.09 -19.51 -10.98
CA ASP A 51 5.33 -19.31 -12.21
C ASP A 51 5.10 -17.83 -12.57
N LEU A 52 5.53 -16.90 -11.71
CA LEU A 52 5.28 -15.47 -11.89
C LEU A 52 5.82 -14.95 -13.22
N SER A 53 7.03 -15.38 -13.61
CA SER A 53 7.69 -14.95 -14.85
C SER A 53 6.89 -15.32 -16.11
N ALA A 54 6.07 -16.37 -16.05
CA ALA A 54 5.20 -16.80 -17.14
C ALA A 54 3.80 -16.17 -17.07
N SER A 55 3.50 -15.41 -16.02
CA SER A 55 2.18 -14.82 -15.82
C SER A 55 1.89 -13.69 -16.82
N PRO A 56 0.62 -13.50 -17.24
CA PRO A 56 0.24 -12.40 -18.12
C PRO A 56 0.49 -11.03 -17.48
N ALA A 57 0.34 -10.92 -16.15
CA ALA A 57 0.63 -9.70 -15.41
C ALA A 57 2.12 -9.32 -15.53
N TRP A 58 3.03 -10.29 -15.36
CA TRP A 58 4.46 -10.05 -15.50
C TRP A 58 4.83 -9.61 -16.91
N GLY A 59 4.23 -10.20 -17.94
CA GLY A 59 4.45 -9.78 -19.33
C GLY A 59 4.10 -8.30 -19.57
N VAL A 60 3.02 -7.79 -18.97
CA VAL A 60 2.64 -6.37 -19.05
C VAL A 60 3.65 -5.48 -18.31
N ILE A 61 4.10 -5.91 -17.12
CA ILE A 61 5.08 -5.18 -16.32
C ILE A 61 6.42 -5.10 -17.04
N ASP A 62 6.91 -6.23 -17.57
CA ASP A 62 8.18 -6.30 -18.28
C ASP A 62 8.13 -5.52 -19.59
N ALA A 63 7.06 -5.61 -20.37
CA ALA A 63 6.91 -4.79 -21.58
C ALA A 63 6.99 -3.29 -21.28
N GLN A 64 6.34 -2.83 -20.20
CA GLN A 64 6.44 -1.43 -19.78
C GLN A 64 7.84 -1.08 -19.27
N ARG A 65 8.52 -2.01 -18.58
CA ARG A 65 9.91 -1.86 -18.15
C ARG A 65 10.85 -1.70 -19.35
N GLN A 66 10.73 -2.56 -20.36
CA GLN A 66 11.53 -2.48 -21.58
C GLN A 66 11.29 -1.17 -22.34
N ARG A 67 10.04 -0.71 -22.40
CA ARG A 67 9.70 0.61 -22.96
C ARG A 67 10.44 1.74 -22.22
N TRP A 68 10.46 1.72 -20.90
CA TRP A 68 11.17 2.73 -20.12
C TRP A 68 12.69 2.61 -20.24
N LEU A 69 13.25 1.40 -20.26
CA LEU A 69 14.68 1.17 -20.49
C LEU A 69 15.14 1.70 -21.86
N ALA A 70 14.28 1.64 -22.87
CA ALA A 70 14.57 2.19 -24.20
C ALA A 70 14.48 3.72 -24.25
N ALA A 71 13.64 4.34 -23.42
CA ALA A 71 13.40 5.78 -23.40
C ALA A 71 14.34 6.55 -22.45
N LEU A 72 14.73 5.94 -21.34
CA LEU A 72 15.54 6.58 -20.31
C LEU A 72 17.01 6.71 -20.75
N PRO A 73 17.68 7.83 -20.40
CA PRO A 73 19.11 7.98 -20.61
C PRO A 73 19.91 6.88 -19.89
N ARG A 74 20.99 6.41 -20.52
CA ARG A 74 21.89 5.39 -19.93
C ARG A 74 22.77 5.95 -18.81
N ASN A 75 23.13 7.23 -18.89
CA ASN A 75 23.94 7.89 -17.87
C ASN A 75 23.04 8.61 -16.88
N LEU A 76 23.30 8.42 -15.59
CA LEU A 76 22.56 9.10 -14.52
C LEU A 76 22.70 10.63 -14.60
N ALA A 77 23.86 11.13 -15.04
CA ALA A 77 24.11 12.57 -15.17
C ALA A 77 23.15 13.27 -16.14
N ASP A 78 22.65 12.55 -17.15
CA ASP A 78 21.76 13.07 -18.19
C ASP A 78 20.27 12.98 -17.79
N LEU A 79 19.96 12.23 -16.73
CA LEU A 79 18.59 11.91 -16.33
C LEU A 79 17.80 13.15 -15.90
N LEU A 80 18.40 14.03 -15.10
CA LEU A 80 17.71 15.23 -14.60
C LEU A 80 17.31 16.15 -15.76
N SER A 81 18.24 16.43 -16.67
CA SER A 81 18.00 17.24 -17.85
C SER A 81 16.89 16.63 -18.71
N TRP A 82 16.97 15.32 -18.97
CA TRP A 82 15.94 14.62 -19.72
C TRP A 82 14.56 14.74 -19.07
N LEU A 83 14.45 14.55 -17.75
CA LEU A 83 13.19 14.67 -17.00
C LEU A 83 12.58 16.08 -17.11
N THR A 84 13.40 17.13 -17.04
CA THR A 84 12.93 18.52 -17.15
C THR A 84 12.41 18.88 -18.55
N GLU A 85 12.82 18.13 -19.58
CA GLU A 85 12.37 18.32 -20.96
C GLU A 85 11.10 17.52 -21.29
N GLN A 86 10.68 16.59 -20.43
CA GLN A 86 9.51 15.75 -20.69
C GLN A 86 8.19 16.45 -20.34
N ASP A 87 7.12 16.02 -21.02
CA ASP A 87 5.78 16.48 -20.69
C ASP A 87 5.36 16.05 -19.28
N PRO A 88 5.01 17.01 -18.39
CA PRO A 88 4.60 16.70 -17.02
C PRO A 88 3.26 15.98 -16.93
N GLY A 89 2.35 16.15 -17.90
CA GLY A 89 0.98 15.63 -17.86
C GLY A 89 0.83 14.21 -18.42
N THR A 90 1.79 13.73 -19.20
CA THR A 90 1.77 12.40 -19.80
C THR A 90 3.01 11.61 -19.44
N THR A 91 4.19 11.98 -19.94
CA THR A 91 5.39 11.14 -19.87
C THR A 91 5.90 11.03 -18.44
N LEU A 92 5.98 12.13 -17.70
CA LEU A 92 6.42 12.10 -16.31
C LEU A 92 5.42 11.39 -15.41
N LEU A 93 4.12 11.56 -15.66
CA LEU A 93 3.08 10.87 -14.92
C LEU A 93 3.10 9.35 -15.21
N ASP A 94 3.24 8.92 -16.46
CA ASP A 94 3.38 7.50 -16.81
C ASP A 94 4.63 6.88 -16.17
N LEU A 95 5.76 7.61 -16.16
CA LEU A 95 7.00 7.16 -15.54
C LEU A 95 6.84 7.06 -14.02
N LEU A 96 6.24 8.07 -13.40
CA LEU A 96 5.90 8.07 -11.98
C LEU A 96 5.02 6.86 -11.65
N ALA A 97 4.01 6.58 -12.48
CA ALA A 97 3.11 5.45 -12.30
C ALA A 97 3.83 4.10 -12.30
N PHE A 98 4.78 3.94 -13.22
CA PHE A 98 5.65 2.77 -13.26
C PHE A 98 6.53 2.68 -12.01
N CYS A 99 7.25 3.74 -11.68
CA CYS A 99 8.14 3.79 -10.52
C CYS A 99 7.40 3.49 -9.21
N THR A 100 6.28 4.17 -8.94
CA THR A 100 5.46 3.91 -7.74
C THR A 100 4.94 2.46 -7.74
N GLY A 101 4.62 1.89 -8.90
CA GLY A 101 4.22 0.48 -9.04
C GLY A 101 5.30 -0.51 -8.57
N THR A 102 6.57 -0.19 -8.80
CA THR A 102 7.71 -1.01 -8.36
C THR A 102 8.01 -0.91 -6.87
N LEU A 103 7.34 -0.01 -6.15
CA LEU A 103 7.47 0.17 -4.70
C LEU A 103 6.35 -0.53 -3.92
N LEU A 104 5.33 -1.06 -4.60
CA LEU A 104 4.24 -1.75 -3.94
C LEU A 104 4.67 -3.14 -3.51
N ASP A 105 4.34 -3.50 -2.27
CA ASP A 105 4.41 -4.87 -1.78
C ASP A 105 3.02 -5.31 -1.32
N GLY A 106 2.60 -6.46 -1.82
CA GLY A 106 1.34 -7.12 -1.47
C GLY A 106 1.53 -8.59 -1.14
N VAL A 107 2.77 -9.05 -0.98
CA VAL A 107 3.08 -10.44 -0.67
C VAL A 107 2.74 -10.68 0.79
N THR A 108 1.80 -11.60 1.03
CA THR A 108 1.37 -11.99 2.37
C THR A 108 1.29 -13.51 2.48
N GLY A 109 1.68 -14.04 3.64
CA GLY A 109 1.51 -15.45 3.98
C GLY A 109 0.18 -15.77 4.68
N THR A 110 -0.65 -14.75 4.95
CA THR A 110 -1.93 -14.89 5.65
C THR A 110 -3.10 -14.51 4.75
N GLU A 111 -4.21 -15.24 4.91
CA GLU A 111 -5.48 -14.89 4.29
C GLU A 111 -6.23 -13.92 5.22
N GLY A 112 -6.37 -12.66 4.82
CA GLY A 112 -7.09 -11.64 5.58
C GLY A 112 -7.06 -10.26 4.91
N PRO A 113 -7.70 -9.25 5.54
CA PRO A 113 -7.71 -7.88 5.03
C PRO A 113 -6.28 -7.38 4.80
N HIS A 114 -6.03 -6.81 3.62
CA HIS A 114 -4.71 -6.32 3.25
C HIS A 114 -4.77 -4.87 2.78
N ALA A 115 -3.82 -4.03 3.18
CA ALA A 115 -3.85 -2.61 2.86
C ALA A 115 -3.73 -2.32 1.35
N ILE A 116 -3.08 -3.21 0.58
CA ILE A 116 -3.05 -3.16 -0.89
C ILE A 116 -4.46 -3.17 -1.52
N ASN A 117 -5.47 -3.71 -0.83
CA ASN A 117 -6.83 -3.78 -1.33
C ASN A 117 -7.42 -2.38 -1.55
N ALA A 118 -6.95 -1.35 -0.86
CA ALA A 118 -7.34 0.04 -1.13
C ALA A 118 -7.00 0.47 -2.56
N LEU A 119 -5.79 0.12 -3.02
CA LEU A 119 -5.37 0.37 -4.40
C LEU A 119 -6.10 -0.53 -5.37
N SER A 120 -6.29 -1.81 -5.03
CA SER A 120 -7.05 -2.73 -5.88
C SER A 120 -8.48 -2.25 -6.10
N ASN A 121 -9.12 -1.67 -5.08
CA ASN A 121 -10.45 -1.04 -5.17
C ASN A 121 -10.43 0.22 -6.03
N ALA A 122 -9.48 1.13 -5.81
CA ALA A 122 -9.34 2.35 -6.60
C ALA A 122 -9.10 2.07 -8.09
N LEU A 123 -8.33 1.02 -8.39
CA LEU A 123 -8.01 0.57 -9.74
C LEU A 123 -9.11 -0.30 -10.36
N GLN A 124 -10.14 -0.69 -9.59
CA GLN A 124 -11.14 -1.69 -9.97
C GLN A 124 -10.50 -2.96 -10.56
N LEU A 125 -9.46 -3.45 -9.88
CA LEU A 125 -8.57 -4.50 -10.39
C LEU A 125 -9.34 -5.81 -10.60
N ASP A 126 -9.49 -6.27 -11.83
CA ASP A 126 -10.10 -7.58 -12.11
C ASP A 126 -9.05 -8.68 -12.15
N MET A 127 -8.98 -9.51 -11.11
CA MET A 127 -7.99 -10.59 -11.00
C MET A 127 -8.23 -11.75 -11.98
N THR A 128 -9.43 -11.90 -12.55
CA THR A 128 -9.72 -12.96 -13.54
C THR A 128 -8.90 -12.79 -14.82
N ARG A 129 -8.40 -11.57 -15.07
CA ARG A 129 -7.55 -11.23 -16.23
C ARG A 129 -6.09 -11.61 -16.04
N TYR A 130 -5.64 -11.72 -14.79
CA TYR A 130 -4.22 -11.83 -14.44
C TYR A 130 -3.89 -13.14 -13.75
N TRP A 131 -4.90 -13.89 -13.32
CA TRP A 131 -4.76 -15.16 -12.63
C TRP A 131 -5.57 -16.25 -13.31
N THR A 132 -5.03 -17.46 -13.37
CA THR A 132 -5.70 -18.62 -13.96
C THR A 132 -5.69 -19.79 -12.98
N LEU A 133 -6.84 -20.44 -12.86
CA LEU A 133 -7.04 -21.57 -11.96
C LEU A 133 -6.40 -22.84 -12.54
N THR A 134 -5.09 -23.00 -12.33
CA THR A 134 -4.32 -24.17 -12.77
C THR A 134 -4.02 -25.10 -11.62
N ARG A 135 -3.54 -26.30 -11.95
CA ARG A 135 -3.10 -27.26 -10.95
C ARG A 135 -1.89 -26.74 -10.16
N ALA A 136 -0.91 -26.19 -10.87
CA ALA A 136 0.30 -25.62 -10.28
C ALA A 136 0.00 -24.38 -9.43
N ALA A 137 -0.90 -23.49 -9.87
CA ALA A 137 -1.18 -22.25 -9.15
C ALA A 137 -2.07 -22.43 -7.90
N TYR A 138 -2.89 -23.50 -7.83
CA TYR A 138 -3.85 -23.66 -6.73
C TYR A 138 -4.07 -25.11 -6.28
N PHE A 139 -4.48 -26.02 -7.18
CA PHE A 139 -5.01 -27.32 -6.76
C PHE A 139 -3.98 -28.25 -6.12
N ASP A 140 -2.69 -28.11 -6.43
CA ASP A 140 -1.64 -28.87 -5.76
C ASP A 140 -1.37 -28.36 -4.32
N HIS A 141 -1.69 -27.09 -4.03
CA HIS A 141 -1.45 -26.44 -2.74
C HIS A 141 -2.61 -26.56 -1.75
N VAL A 142 -3.81 -26.91 -2.19
CA VAL A 142 -5.00 -27.05 -1.32
C VAL A 142 -5.35 -28.50 -1.00
N SER A 143 -6.21 -28.69 0.01
CA SER A 143 -6.72 -30.00 0.40
C SER A 143 -7.70 -30.55 -0.65
N LYS A 144 -7.86 -31.89 -0.72
CA LYS A 144 -8.86 -32.50 -1.61
C LYS A 144 -10.28 -32.01 -1.33
N ALA A 145 -10.63 -31.80 -0.06
CA ALA A 145 -11.92 -31.24 0.32
C ALA A 145 -12.14 -29.87 -0.32
N ARG A 146 -11.12 -29.00 -0.28
CA ARG A 146 -11.18 -27.69 -0.91
C ARG A 146 -11.36 -27.78 -2.44
N ILE A 147 -10.67 -28.71 -3.12
CA ILE A 147 -10.85 -28.93 -4.57
C ILE A 147 -12.32 -29.28 -4.88
N VAL A 148 -12.94 -30.14 -4.08
CA VAL A 148 -14.34 -30.55 -4.22
C VAL A 148 -15.29 -29.37 -3.98
N ASP A 149 -15.03 -28.56 -2.94
CA ASP A 149 -15.82 -27.37 -2.63
C ASP A 149 -15.77 -26.36 -3.78
N VAL A 150 -14.58 -26.12 -4.33
CA VAL A 150 -14.40 -25.23 -5.48
C VAL A 150 -15.16 -25.74 -6.70
N ALA A 151 -15.09 -27.03 -7.00
CA ALA A 151 -15.86 -27.62 -8.09
C ALA A 151 -17.39 -27.55 -7.88
N MET A 152 -17.84 -27.64 -6.63
CA MET A 152 -19.24 -27.48 -6.26
C MET A 152 -19.73 -26.03 -6.48
N GLN A 153 -18.90 -25.05 -6.12
CA GLN A 153 -19.20 -23.62 -6.29
C GLN A 153 -19.13 -23.17 -7.75
N ALA A 154 -18.11 -23.63 -8.48
CA ALA A 154 -17.73 -23.09 -9.77
C ALA A 154 -18.28 -23.85 -10.98
N VAL A 155 -18.73 -25.11 -10.79
CA VAL A 155 -19.17 -25.96 -11.91
C VAL A 155 -20.48 -26.68 -11.62
N SER A 156 -20.47 -27.71 -10.77
CA SER A 156 -21.68 -28.45 -10.38
C SER A 156 -21.44 -29.44 -9.24
N PRO A 157 -22.48 -29.78 -8.47
CA PRO A 157 -22.41 -30.84 -7.44
C PRO A 157 -22.02 -32.22 -7.99
N LYS A 158 -22.41 -32.54 -9.24
CA LYS A 158 -22.08 -33.82 -9.87
C LYS A 158 -20.57 -33.96 -10.08
N ILE A 159 -19.93 -32.92 -10.61
CA ILE A 159 -18.46 -32.92 -10.81
C ILE A 159 -17.75 -32.95 -9.47
N ALA A 160 -18.24 -32.22 -8.46
CA ALA A 160 -17.70 -32.27 -7.11
C ALA A 160 -17.73 -33.70 -6.53
N LEU A 161 -18.84 -34.42 -6.69
CA LEU A 161 -18.96 -35.82 -6.26
C LEU A 161 -17.96 -36.73 -6.99
N ASP A 162 -17.79 -36.55 -8.30
CA ASP A 162 -16.83 -37.34 -9.08
C ASP A 162 -15.38 -37.09 -8.61
N LEU A 163 -15.01 -35.84 -8.36
CA LEU A 163 -13.70 -35.46 -7.82
C LEU A 163 -13.46 -36.00 -6.40
N SER A 164 -14.50 -36.07 -5.57
CA SER A 164 -14.38 -36.56 -4.19
C SER A 164 -13.91 -38.02 -4.11
N LYS A 165 -14.26 -38.84 -5.11
CA LYS A 165 -13.90 -40.26 -5.23
C LYS A 165 -12.48 -40.48 -5.75
N MET A 166 -11.81 -39.44 -6.25
CA MET A 166 -10.46 -39.52 -6.79
C MET A 166 -9.40 -39.35 -5.68
N LYS A 167 -8.17 -39.81 -5.97
CA LYS A 167 -6.97 -39.45 -5.19
C LYS A 167 -6.61 -37.98 -5.44
N LYS A 168 -5.96 -37.30 -4.47
CA LYS A 168 -5.67 -35.84 -4.53
C LYS A 168 -5.10 -35.39 -5.87
N GLY A 169 -4.02 -36.02 -6.35
CA GLY A 169 -3.37 -35.62 -7.61
C GLY A 169 -4.28 -35.76 -8.84
N ASN A 170 -5.06 -36.85 -8.91
CA ASN A 170 -6.02 -37.05 -10.01
C ASN A 170 -7.18 -36.06 -9.92
N ALA A 171 -7.65 -35.76 -8.70
CA ALA A 171 -8.67 -34.75 -8.48
C ALA A 171 -8.19 -33.36 -8.91
N ALA A 172 -6.94 -33.00 -8.60
CA ALA A 172 -6.33 -31.73 -9.02
C ALA A 172 -6.23 -31.60 -10.55
N ALA A 173 -5.72 -32.63 -11.23
CA ALA A 173 -5.63 -32.64 -12.69
C ALA A 173 -7.00 -32.61 -13.38
N ALA A 174 -7.98 -33.35 -12.84
CA ALA A 174 -9.34 -33.33 -13.36
C ALA A 174 -10.04 -31.98 -13.09
N ALA A 175 -9.79 -31.35 -11.94
CA ALA A 175 -10.34 -30.05 -11.59
C ALA A 175 -9.83 -28.96 -12.55
N GLU A 176 -8.54 -28.91 -12.84
CA GLU A 176 -7.96 -27.98 -13.82
C GLU A 176 -8.67 -28.05 -15.18
N LEU A 177 -8.88 -29.25 -15.73
CA LEU A 177 -9.58 -29.42 -17.00
C LEU A 177 -11.05 -28.98 -16.94
N ARG A 178 -11.72 -29.25 -15.82
CA ARG A 178 -13.15 -28.96 -15.64
C ARG A 178 -13.42 -27.49 -15.31
N LEU A 179 -12.45 -26.79 -14.73
CA LEU A 179 -12.55 -25.39 -14.33
C LEU A 179 -11.77 -24.44 -15.24
N ALA A 180 -11.14 -24.92 -16.31
CA ALA A 180 -10.35 -24.10 -17.24
C ALA A 180 -11.11 -22.89 -17.82
N THR A 181 -12.43 -22.98 -17.99
CA THR A 181 -13.28 -21.89 -18.49
C THR A 181 -14.05 -21.16 -17.38
N SER A 182 -13.81 -21.50 -16.11
CA SER A 182 -14.48 -20.88 -14.98
C SER A 182 -13.77 -19.58 -14.61
N ALA A 183 -14.55 -18.53 -14.34
CA ALA A 183 -14.06 -17.26 -13.79
C ALA A 183 -13.95 -17.30 -12.25
N TRP A 184 -13.93 -18.49 -11.65
CA TRP A 184 -13.82 -18.64 -10.21
C TRP A 184 -12.44 -18.19 -9.71
N LEU A 185 -12.45 -17.45 -8.59
CA LEU A 185 -11.26 -16.97 -7.92
C LEU A 185 -11.29 -17.37 -6.44
N PRO A 186 -10.14 -17.70 -5.82
CA PRO A 186 -10.04 -17.86 -4.38
C PRO A 186 -10.40 -16.57 -3.64
N ASN A 187 -10.90 -16.72 -2.41
CA ASN A 187 -11.30 -15.58 -1.57
C ASN A 187 -10.19 -14.53 -1.43
N ILE A 188 -8.93 -14.95 -1.28
CA ILE A 188 -7.78 -14.02 -1.18
C ILE A 188 -7.61 -13.10 -2.41
N LEU A 189 -8.14 -13.49 -3.58
CA LEU A 189 -8.10 -12.68 -4.80
C LEU A 189 -9.39 -11.90 -5.05
N THR A 190 -10.48 -12.24 -4.37
CA THR A 190 -11.77 -11.53 -4.47
C THR A 190 -12.04 -10.60 -3.30
N ASP A 191 -11.44 -10.88 -2.15
CA ASP A 191 -11.61 -10.09 -0.94
C ASP A 191 -11.01 -8.69 -1.16
N ARG A 192 -11.83 -7.70 -0.85
CA ARG A 192 -11.55 -6.28 -1.02
C ARG A 192 -11.49 -5.55 0.31
N GLU A 193 -11.55 -6.27 1.41
CA GLU A 193 -11.49 -5.69 2.73
C GLU A 193 -10.14 -4.99 2.92
N VAL A 194 -10.23 -3.71 3.28
CA VAL A 194 -9.08 -2.89 3.64
C VAL A 194 -9.06 -2.88 5.16
N PRO A 195 -7.92 -3.21 5.81
CA PRO A 195 -7.78 -3.04 7.24
C PRO A 195 -8.20 -1.62 7.63
N PRO A 196 -8.87 -1.43 8.78
CA PRO A 196 -9.17 -0.10 9.26
C PRO A 196 -7.85 0.69 9.31
N LEU A 197 -7.86 1.88 8.71
CA LEU A 197 -6.77 2.83 8.84
C LEU A 197 -6.58 3.08 10.34
N ARG A 198 -5.59 2.42 10.94
CA ARG A 198 -5.10 2.82 12.24
C ARG A 198 -4.51 4.20 12.01
N ALA A 199 -5.23 5.25 12.41
CA ALA A 199 -4.65 6.58 12.53
C ALA A 199 -3.38 6.39 13.35
N LEU A 200 -2.23 6.64 12.73
CA LEU A 200 -0.98 6.29 13.36
C LEU A 200 -0.77 7.29 14.50
N GLY A 201 -0.33 6.74 15.62
CA GLY A 201 -0.21 7.47 16.87
C GLY A 201 -1.33 7.26 17.90
N VAL A 202 -2.33 6.38 17.71
CA VAL A 202 -3.06 5.86 18.87
C VAL A 202 -2.27 4.68 19.46
N MET A 203 -1.19 4.98 20.18
CA MET A 203 -0.80 4.16 21.31
C MET A 203 -1.96 4.27 22.31
N ASN A 204 -2.96 3.39 22.17
CA ASN A 204 -3.79 3.08 23.31
C ASN A 204 -2.82 2.45 24.30
N ASN A 205 -2.40 3.22 25.30
CA ASN A 205 -1.90 2.70 26.55
C ASN A 205 -3.01 1.81 27.10
N LEU A 206 -2.96 0.52 26.76
CA LEU A 206 -3.67 -0.54 27.44
C LEU A 206 -2.67 -1.21 28.38
N ASP A 207 -2.09 -0.40 29.27
CA ASP A 207 -1.41 -0.87 30.47
C ASP A 207 -1.99 -0.06 31.63
N ASP A 208 -3.27 -0.26 31.89
CA ASP A 208 -3.86 0.02 33.20
C ASP A 208 -4.81 -1.15 33.51
N GLU A 209 -4.69 -1.66 34.74
CA GLU A 209 -5.35 -2.84 35.36
C GLU A 209 -4.58 -4.17 35.15
N ASP A 210 -3.98 -4.84 36.14
CA ASP A 210 -4.09 -4.78 37.60
C ASP A 210 -2.88 -5.47 38.26
N ASN A 211 -2.46 -5.02 39.45
CA ASN A 211 -2.63 -5.77 40.71
C ASN A 211 -1.52 -5.41 41.73
N GLU A 212 -1.88 -4.57 42.71
CA GLU A 212 -1.17 -4.50 44.00
C GLU A 212 -1.41 -5.79 44.79
N ALA A 213 -0.33 -6.45 45.24
CA ALA A 213 -0.34 -7.22 46.49
C ALA A 213 1.08 -7.48 47.02
N GLU A 214 1.40 -6.75 48.09
CA GLU A 214 2.05 -7.21 49.34
C GLU A 214 3.57 -7.52 49.40
N GLU A 215 4.22 -6.65 50.19
CA GLU A 215 5.21 -6.91 51.25
C GLU A 215 6.61 -7.50 50.94
N ALA A 216 7.66 -6.70 51.16
CA ALA A 216 8.39 -6.70 52.45
C ALA A 216 9.78 -6.01 52.41
N LYS A 217 10.03 -5.19 53.45
CA LYS A 217 11.32 -4.83 54.08
C LYS A 217 12.26 -3.80 53.40
N THR A 218 12.15 -2.56 53.89
CA THR A 218 13.30 -1.69 54.28
C THR A 218 14.05 -2.31 55.49
N PRO A 219 15.27 -1.88 55.88
CA PRO A 219 15.96 -0.58 55.69
C PRO A 219 17.44 -0.74 55.18
N THR A 220 18.32 0.26 54.98
CA THR A 220 18.86 1.26 55.92
C THR A 220 19.93 2.14 55.21
N VAL A 221 19.82 3.47 55.40
CA VAL A 221 20.78 4.62 55.35
C VAL A 221 22.19 4.55 54.73
N ALA A 222 22.50 5.60 53.95
CA ALA A 222 23.48 6.71 54.20
C ALA A 222 23.76 7.43 52.84
N SER A 223 24.06 8.72 52.66
CA SER A 223 24.10 10.00 53.39
C SER A 223 24.68 11.05 52.40
N ALA A 224 24.49 12.34 52.70
CA ALA A 224 25.12 13.56 52.15
C ALA A 224 24.47 14.17 50.87
N ASP A 225 23.72 15.27 50.99
CA ASP A 225 24.10 16.72 51.03
C ASP A 225 24.33 17.28 49.60
N GLU A 226 23.86 18.46 49.17
CA GLU A 226 23.49 19.69 49.86
C GLU A 226 22.63 20.60 48.93
N ALA A 227 21.95 21.56 49.57
CA ALA A 227 21.04 22.63 49.17
C ALA A 227 21.22 23.40 47.83
N SER A 228 20.13 23.88 47.20
CA SER A 228 19.48 25.18 47.54
C SER A 228 18.32 25.56 46.59
N ALA A 229 17.40 26.37 47.14
CA ALA A 229 16.08 26.84 46.64
C ALA A 229 16.14 27.73 45.35
N GLN A 230 15.07 28.09 44.63
CA GLN A 230 13.83 28.72 45.12
C GLN A 230 12.79 28.98 43.98
N GLU A 231 11.52 28.64 44.29
CA GLU A 231 10.20 29.27 43.98
C GLU A 231 9.79 29.96 42.64
N THR A 232 8.50 29.67 42.31
CA THR A 232 7.42 30.54 41.74
C THR A 232 7.51 30.90 40.26
N ASP A 233 6.45 31.02 39.46
CA ASP A 233 5.00 30.94 39.64
C ASP A 233 4.39 30.62 38.24
N ALA A 234 3.23 29.98 38.19
CA ALA A 234 2.39 29.97 37.00
C ALA A 234 1.51 31.26 37.04
N PRO A 235 0.83 31.69 35.95
CA PRO A 235 -0.36 30.96 35.55
C PRO A 235 -0.70 30.99 34.05
N ALA A 236 -1.71 30.17 33.75
CA ALA A 236 -2.41 29.99 32.50
C ALA A 236 -2.92 31.29 31.82
N SER A 237 -3.00 31.24 30.48
CA SER A 237 -3.90 32.07 29.66
C SER A 237 -4.45 31.16 28.54
N THR A 238 -5.71 30.71 28.66
CA THR A 238 -6.89 31.27 27.97
C THR A 238 -6.69 31.51 26.47
N GLY A 239 -7.21 30.58 25.65
CA GLY A 239 -7.43 30.83 24.23
C GLY A 239 -8.63 31.76 24.00
N PRO A 240 -8.76 32.34 22.79
CA PRO A 240 -10.05 32.78 22.30
C PRO A 240 -10.49 32.05 21.02
N ALA A 241 -11.75 31.63 21.08
CA ALA A 241 -12.82 31.84 20.11
C ALA A 241 -12.50 31.92 18.61
N ASN A 242 -13.01 30.89 17.93
CA ASN A 242 -13.59 30.85 16.58
C ASN A 242 -14.05 32.21 16.00
N GLU A 243 -13.26 32.77 15.07
CA GLU A 243 -13.72 33.75 14.10
C GLU A 243 -13.75 33.12 12.70
N SER A 244 -14.94 33.12 12.10
CA SER A 244 -15.19 32.64 10.76
C SER A 244 -14.48 33.54 9.73
N ARG A 245 -13.35 33.08 9.19
CA ARG A 245 -12.66 33.74 8.07
C ARG A 245 -13.24 33.29 6.72
N PRO A 246 -13.38 34.21 5.75
CA PRO A 246 -13.94 33.88 4.45
C PRO A 246 -13.00 32.98 3.64
N ALA A 247 -13.59 32.20 2.73
CA ALA A 247 -12.87 31.31 1.83
C ALA A 247 -11.83 32.09 1.01
N TRP A 248 -10.62 31.55 0.98
CA TRP A 248 -9.47 32.07 0.24
C TRP A 248 -9.78 32.18 -1.26
N PRO A 249 -9.57 33.34 -1.92
CA PRO A 249 -9.82 33.45 -3.35
C PRO A 249 -8.63 32.87 -4.13
N PHE A 250 -8.91 31.97 -5.08
CA PHE A 250 -7.91 31.48 -6.03
C PHE A 250 -7.53 32.58 -7.03
N PRO A 251 -6.25 32.70 -7.45
CA PRO A 251 -5.86 33.66 -8.46
C PRO A 251 -6.52 33.30 -9.79
N THR A 252 -7.33 34.20 -10.34
CA THR A 252 -7.78 34.11 -11.73
C THR A 252 -6.74 34.79 -12.62
N ALA A 253 -6.57 34.30 -13.85
CA ALA A 253 -5.52 34.68 -14.80
C ALA A 253 -5.37 36.21 -15.07
N ALA A 254 -6.29 37.05 -14.62
CA ALA A 254 -6.14 38.50 -14.63
C ALA A 254 -5.09 39.03 -13.63
N GLY A 255 -4.82 38.33 -12.51
CA GLY A 255 -3.89 38.79 -11.47
C GLY A 255 -2.40 38.51 -11.74
N MET A 256 -2.08 37.72 -12.78
CA MET A 256 -0.69 37.42 -13.14
C MET A 256 -0.09 38.42 -14.14
N ALA A 257 -0.92 39.24 -14.81
CA ALA A 257 -0.45 40.23 -15.78
C ALA A 257 0.17 41.48 -15.13
N ASP A 258 -0.23 41.83 -13.89
CA ASP A 258 0.27 43.03 -13.22
C ASP A 258 1.58 42.81 -12.44
N ALA A 259 2.00 41.56 -12.25
CA ALA A 259 3.24 41.23 -11.52
C ALA A 259 4.51 41.28 -12.39
N GLU A 260 4.36 41.28 -13.73
CA GLU A 260 5.49 41.16 -14.66
C GLU A 260 6.05 42.50 -15.17
N THR A 261 5.47 43.65 -14.77
CA THR A 261 5.89 44.97 -15.32
C THR A 261 6.85 45.77 -14.41
N THR A 262 7.24 45.28 -13.22
CA THR A 262 8.02 46.12 -12.27
C THR A 262 9.46 45.65 -11.99
N GLN A 263 10.03 44.75 -12.80
CA GLN A 263 11.46 44.38 -12.69
C GLN A 263 12.25 44.69 -13.98
N HIS A 264 12.14 45.91 -14.49
CA HIS A 264 13.17 46.45 -15.37
C HIS A 264 13.19 47.98 -15.38
N THR A 265 13.68 48.63 -14.30
CA THR A 265 14.40 49.91 -14.43
C THR A 265 15.19 50.25 -13.16
N ALA A 266 16.43 50.72 -13.39
CA ALA A 266 17.43 51.28 -12.49
C ALA A 266 18.32 50.29 -11.72
#